data_AF-A0A7W6PVS3-F1
#
_entry.id   AF-A0A7W6PVS3-F1
#
_cell.length_a   1.000
_cell.length_b   1.000
_cell.length_c   1.000
_cell.angle_alpha   90.00
_cell.angle_beta   90.00
_cell.angle_gamma   90.00
#
_symmetry.space_group_name_H-M   'P 1'
#
loop_
_entity.id
_entity.type
_entity.pdbx_description
1 polymer ?
#
loop_
_entity_poly.entity_id
_entity_poly.type
_entity_poly.pdbx_seq_one_letter_code
_entity_poly.pdbx_strand_id
1 'polypeptide(L)'
;MSMMLGDILALAKASAPGMAKWLESSSPEMHGQVRATAAAAGLTATGFVRMAVADFSRAASEEDWATLMSALRDSGDPGQTCLHAMIHWRLAASDCGSHF
;
A
#
# COMPACT_ATOMS: atom_id res chain seq x y z
N MET A 1 -18.16 14.64 7.30
CA MET A 1 -18.18 14.17 5.90
C MET A 1 -17.72 12.72 5.93
N SER A 2 -18.61 11.76 5.69
CA SER A 2 -18.27 10.33 5.74
C SER A 2 -17.63 9.95 4.41
N MET A 3 -16.35 9.57 4.43
CA MET A 3 -15.62 9.14 3.23
C MET A 3 -16.07 7.73 2.86
N MET A 4 -16.68 7.54 1.70
CA MET A 4 -17.10 6.21 1.25
C MET A 4 -15.88 5.44 0.74
N LEU A 5 -15.93 4.10 0.77
CA LEU A 5 -14.87 3.23 0.24
C LEU A 5 -14.44 3.61 -1.19
N GLY A 6 -15.41 4.00 -2.02
CA GLY A 6 -15.15 4.48 -3.38
C GLY A 6 -14.32 5.76 -3.43
N ASP A 7 -14.50 6.67 -2.47
CA ASP A 7 -13.71 7.90 -2.35
C ASP A 7 -12.27 7.59 -1.90
N ILE A 8 -12.10 6.60 -1.01
CA ILE A 8 -10.77 6.15 -0.54
C ILE A 8 -9.99 5.52 -1.70
N LEU A 9 -10.63 4.67 -2.51
CA LEU A 9 -10.02 4.07 -3.69
C LEU A 9 -9.69 5.10 -4.78
N ALA A 10 -10.58 6.06 -5.00
CA ALA A 10 -10.34 7.16 -5.92
C ALA A 10 -9.16 8.03 -5.46
N LEU A 11 -9.05 8.31 -4.15
CA LEU A 11 -7.94 9.06 -3.57
C LEU A 11 -6.62 8.28 -3.71
N ALA A 12 -6.59 6.99 -3.39
CA ALA A 12 -5.40 6.14 -3.55
C ALA A 12 -4.93 6.09 -5.01
N LYS A 13 -5.86 6.02 -5.97
CA LYS A 13 -5.54 6.04 -7.39
C LYS A 13 -5.06 7.42 -7.86
N ALA A 14 -5.62 8.51 -7.34
CA ALA A 14 -5.20 9.87 -7.62
C ALA A 14 -3.82 10.21 -7.03
N SER A 15 -3.40 9.53 -5.96
CA SER A 15 -2.06 9.66 -5.37
C SER A 15 -0.97 8.91 -6.16
N ALA A 16 -1.35 8.05 -7.12
CA ALA A 16 -0.42 7.22 -7.89
C ALA A 16 0.56 7.94 -8.84
N PRO A 17 0.31 9.16 -9.34
CA PRO A 17 1.31 9.95 -10.04
C PRO A 17 2.37 10.57 -9.10
N GLY A 18 2.02 10.80 -7.83
CA GLY A 18 2.96 11.22 -6.77
C GLY A 18 3.79 10.07 -6.18
N MET A 19 3.60 8.85 -6.69
CA MET A 19 4.08 7.61 -6.09
C MET A 19 5.60 7.49 -6.05
N ALA A 20 6.32 7.94 -7.09
CA ALA A 20 7.78 7.93 -7.10
C ALA A 20 8.35 8.88 -6.04
N LYS A 21 7.74 10.06 -5.90
CA LYS A 21 8.10 11.07 -4.91
C LYS A 21 7.72 10.67 -3.48
N TRP A 22 6.60 9.96 -3.32
CA TRP A 22 6.22 9.36 -2.04
C TRP A 22 7.20 8.27 -1.62
N LEU A 23 7.56 7.38 -2.55
CA LEU A 23 8.60 6.39 -2.35
C LEU A 23 9.84 7.14 -1.83
N GLU A 24 10.36 8.13 -2.56
CA GLU A 24 11.53 8.93 -2.15
C GLU A 24 11.44 9.54 -0.73
N SER A 25 10.24 9.84 -0.23
CA SER A 25 10.00 10.33 1.14
C SER A 25 9.72 9.24 2.20
N SER A 26 9.50 7.99 1.77
CA SER A 26 9.24 6.85 2.65
C SER A 26 10.54 6.30 3.25
N SER A 27 10.42 5.49 4.31
CA SER A 27 11.57 4.88 4.98
C SER A 27 12.46 4.11 3.97
N PRO A 28 13.79 4.30 4.00
CA PRO A 28 14.71 3.65 3.05
C PRO A 28 14.66 2.11 3.10
N GLU A 29 14.20 1.56 4.22
CA GLU A 29 13.97 0.12 4.38
C GLU A 29 12.78 -0.38 3.53
N MET A 30 11.61 0.29 3.62
CA MET A 30 10.44 -0.05 2.81
C MET A 30 10.74 0.06 1.32
N HIS A 31 11.53 1.06 0.95
CA HIS A 31 12.10 1.20 -0.39
C HIS A 31 12.89 -0.02 -0.87
N GLY A 32 13.81 -0.50 -0.04
CA GLY A 32 14.59 -1.70 -0.34
C GLY A 32 13.68 -2.90 -0.56
N GLN A 33 12.73 -3.11 0.35
CA GLN A 33 11.79 -4.24 0.30
C GLN A 33 10.88 -4.20 -0.94
N VAL A 34 10.29 -3.05 -1.26
CA VAL A 34 9.46 -2.87 -2.46
C VAL A 34 10.27 -3.15 -3.73
N ARG A 35 11.49 -2.61 -3.84
CA ARG A 35 12.33 -2.83 -5.03
C ARG A 35 12.77 -4.29 -5.16
N ALA A 36 13.16 -4.93 -4.06
CA ALA A 36 13.57 -6.33 -4.06
C ALA A 36 12.41 -7.26 -4.44
N THR A 37 11.25 -7.06 -3.80
CA THR A 37 10.04 -7.87 -4.06
C THR A 37 9.51 -7.63 -5.48
N ALA A 38 9.49 -6.38 -5.94
CA ALA A 38 9.12 -6.06 -7.32
C ALA A 38 10.05 -6.74 -8.33
N ALA A 39 11.37 -6.67 -8.12
CA ALA A 39 12.35 -7.31 -9.00
C ALA A 39 12.19 -8.84 -9.02
N ALA A 40 11.95 -9.47 -7.87
CA ALA A 40 11.69 -10.91 -7.78
C ALA A 40 10.42 -11.32 -8.54
N ALA A 41 9.41 -10.44 -8.58
CA ALA A 41 8.17 -10.65 -9.34
C ALA A 41 8.24 -10.18 -10.82
N GLY A 42 9.40 -9.70 -11.30
CA GLY A 42 9.53 -9.13 -12.65
C GLY A 42 8.76 -7.83 -12.87
N LEU A 43 8.43 -7.11 -11.80
CA LEU A 43 7.67 -5.86 -11.80
C LEU A 43 8.59 -4.65 -11.57
N THR A 44 8.13 -3.49 -12.01
CA THR A 44 8.69 -2.21 -11.54
C THR A 44 8.17 -1.90 -10.14
N ALA A 45 8.87 -1.07 -9.37
CA ALA A 45 8.39 -0.63 -8.05
C ALA A 45 6.98 -0.01 -8.13
N THR A 46 6.73 0.85 -9.12
CA THR A 46 5.39 1.40 -9.39
C THR A 46 4.37 0.32 -9.74
N GLY A 47 4.78 -0.72 -10.49
CA GLY A 47 3.94 -1.88 -10.79
C GLY A 47 3.56 -2.67 -9.54
N PHE A 48 4.52 -2.92 -8.65
CA PHE A 48 4.29 -3.58 -7.37
C PHE A 48 3.32 -2.80 -6.49
N VAL A 49 3.47 -1.48 -6.40
CA VAL A 49 2.56 -0.65 -5.60
C VAL A 49 1.13 -0.69 -6.16
N ARG A 50 0.96 -0.60 -7.48
CA ARG A 50 -0.38 -0.73 -8.10
C ARG A 50 -1.00 -2.08 -7.82
N MET A 51 -0.20 -3.15 -7.86
CA MET A 51 -0.63 -4.50 -7.50
C MET A 51 -1.02 -4.57 -6.01
N ALA A 52 -0.23 -4.01 -5.10
CA ALA A 52 -0.55 -3.99 -3.67
C ALA A 52 -1.89 -3.30 -3.37
N VAL A 53 -2.17 -2.16 -4.02
CA VAL A 53 -3.45 -1.47 -3.89
C VAL A 53 -4.61 -2.35 -4.40
N ALA A 54 -4.43 -2.97 -5.57
CA ALA A 54 -5.46 -3.83 -6.17
C ALA A 54 -5.72 -5.10 -5.32
N ASP A 55 -4.66 -5.75 -4.84
CA ASP A 55 -4.72 -6.96 -4.03
C ASP A 55 -5.37 -6.67 -2.68
N PHE A 56 -4.97 -5.60 -1.99
CA PHE A 56 -5.59 -5.20 -0.74
C PHE A 56 -7.09 -4.94 -0.94
N SER A 57 -7.44 -4.18 -1.98
CA SER A 57 -8.84 -3.85 -2.28
C SER A 57 -9.73 -5.08 -2.50
N ARG A 58 -9.14 -6.19 -2.98
CA ARG A 58 -9.84 -7.42 -3.33
C ARG A 58 -9.81 -8.48 -2.23
N ALA A 59 -8.72 -8.54 -1.46
CA ALA A 59 -8.40 -9.69 -0.62
C ALA A 59 -8.13 -9.35 0.85
N ALA A 60 -8.07 -8.07 1.23
CA ALA A 60 -7.96 -7.67 2.62
C ALA A 60 -9.19 -8.13 3.41
N SER A 61 -8.95 -8.66 4.61
CA SER A 61 -9.99 -9.08 5.54
C SER A 61 -10.71 -7.87 6.16
N GLU A 62 -11.85 -8.09 6.81
CA GLU A 62 -12.55 -7.02 7.55
C GLU A 62 -11.67 -6.42 8.66
N GLU A 63 -10.80 -7.22 9.27
CA GLU A 63 -9.84 -6.77 10.30
C GLU A 63 -8.75 -5.87 9.71
N ASP A 64 -8.24 -6.22 8.51
CA ASP A 64 -7.28 -5.38 7.77
C ASP A 64 -7.93 -4.03 7.40
N TRP A 65 -9.18 -4.05 6.94
CA TRP A 65 -9.95 -2.83 6.66
C TRP A 65 -10.19 -1.99 7.91
N ALA A 66 -10.53 -2.60 9.04
CA ALA A 66 -10.71 -1.89 10.31
C ALA A 66 -9.40 -1.25 10.79
N THR A 67 -8.28 -1.94 10.64
CA THR A 67 -6.93 -1.44 10.97
C THR A 67 -6.56 -0.25 10.10
N LEU A 68 -6.77 -0.35 8.78
CA LEU A 68 -6.58 0.76 7.85
C LEU A 68 -7.45 1.97 8.22
N MET A 69 -8.75 1.76 8.47
CA MET A 69 -9.67 2.85 8.81
C MET A 69 -9.31 3.55 10.12
N SER A 70 -8.75 2.80 11.09
CA SER A 70 -8.26 3.35 12.35
C SER A 70 -7.02 4.21 12.11
N ALA A 71 -6.05 3.70 11.34
CA ALA A 71 -4.85 4.45 10.97
C ALA A 71 -5.16 5.74 10.17
N LEU A 72 -6.16 5.70 9.29
CA LEU A 72 -6.59 6.87 8.51
C LEU A 72 -7.23 7.95 9.39
N ARG A 73 -7.96 7.56 10.44
CA ARG A 73 -8.59 8.50 11.37
C ARG A 73 -7.57 9.34 12.14
N ASP A 74 -6.45 8.72 12.49
CA ASP A 74 -5.40 9.33 13.31
C ASP A 74 -4.30 10.02 12.46
N SER A 75 -4.45 10.04 11.14
CA SER A 75 -3.43 10.52 10.21
C SER A 75 -3.63 11.95 9.74
N GLY A 76 -2.53 12.70 9.66
CA GLY A 76 -2.45 14.02 9.00
C GLY A 76 -2.35 13.95 7.47
N ASP A 77 -2.02 12.78 6.91
CA ASP A 77 -2.01 12.52 5.47
C ASP A 77 -2.67 11.15 5.18
N PRO A 78 -4.01 11.13 5.01
CA PRO A 78 -4.76 9.90 4.76
C PRO A 78 -4.32 9.19 3.48
N GLY A 79 -3.88 9.92 2.45
CA GLY A 79 -3.44 9.34 1.19
C GLY A 79 -2.17 8.51 1.35
N GLN A 80 -1.16 9.08 2.01
CA GLN A 80 0.09 8.37 2.30
C GLN A 80 -0.10 7.19 3.25
N THR A 81 -0.95 7.36 4.26
CA THR A 81 -1.23 6.32 5.25
C THR A 81 -1.93 5.12 4.63
N CYS A 82 -2.90 5.37 3.75
CA CYS A 82 -3.60 4.34 2.99
C CYS A 82 -2.62 3.50 2.18
N LEU A 83 -1.77 4.19 1.43
CA LEU A 83 -0.80 3.57 0.56
C LEU A 83 0.24 2.75 1.33
N HIS A 84 0.78 3.31 2.41
CA HIS A 84 1.74 2.63 3.28
C HIS A 84 1.16 1.34 3.85
N ALA A 85 -0.08 1.37 4.33
CA ALA A 85 -0.78 0.20 4.86
C ALA A 85 -0.97 -0.89 3.78
N MET A 86 -1.41 -0.52 2.58
CA MET A 86 -1.61 -1.48 1.47
C MET A 86 -0.31 -2.13 1.02
N ILE A 87 0.79 -1.36 0.94
CA ILE A 87 2.12 -1.88 0.59
C ILE A 87 2.64 -2.80 1.68
N HIS A 88 2.55 -2.38 2.94
CA HIS A 88 2.99 -3.17 4.08
C HIS A 88 2.25 -4.52 4.17
N TRP A 89 0.93 -4.49 4.03
CA TRP A 89 0.10 -5.70 3.97
C TRP A 89 0.56 -6.65 2.86
N ARG A 90 0.86 -6.13 1.66
CA ARG A 90 1.31 -6.97 0.53
C ARG A 90 2.72 -7.54 0.73
N LEU A 91 3.62 -6.78 1.34
CA LEU A 91 4.96 -7.23 1.70
C LEU A 91 4.89 -8.35 2.75
N ALA A 92 4.08 -8.18 3.79
CA ALA A 92 3.86 -9.22 4.81
C ALA A 92 3.32 -10.53 4.21
N ALA A 93 2.40 -10.44 3.25
CA ALA A 93 1.90 -11.60 2.51
C ALA A 93 2.98 -12.30 1.65
N SER A 94 4.01 -11.57 1.22
CA SER A 94 5.12 -12.13 0.43
C SER A 94 6.20 -12.78 1.31
N ASP A 95 6.43 -12.21 2.50
CA ASP A 95 7.37 -12.74 3.49
C ASP A 95 6.89 -14.06 4.10
N CYS A 96 5.59 -14.17 4.38
CA CYS A 96 4.97 -15.40 4.91
C CYS A 96 5.12 -16.61 3.95
N GLY A 97 5.24 -16.38 2.64
CA GLY A 97 5.46 -17.44 1.64
C GLY A 97 6.92 -17.86 1.43
N SER A 98 7.88 -17.16 2.06
CA SER A 98 9.32 -17.33 1.81
C SER A 98 10.03 -18.21 2.84
N HIS A 99 9.30 -18.73 3.84
CA HIS A 99 9.79 -19.75 4.78
C HIS A 99 9.54 -21.17 4.23
N PHE A 100 10.35 -21.62 3.26
CA PHE A 100 10.46 -23.03 2.88
C PHE A 100 11.92 -23.48 2.87
#